data_AF-A0AAR2IXP5-F1
#
_entry.id   AF-A0AAR2IXP5-F1
#
_cell.length_a   1.000
_cell.length_b   1.000
_cell.length_c   1.000
_cell.angle_alpha   90.00
_cell.angle_beta   90.00
_cell.angle_gamma   90.00
#
_symmetry.space_group_name_H-M   'P 1'
#
loop_
_entity.id
_entity.type
_entity.pdbx_description
1 polymer ?
#
loop_
_entity_poly.entity_id
_entity_poly.type
_entity_poly.pdbx_seq_one_letter_code
_entity_poly.pdbx_strand_id
1 'polypeptide(L)'
;MMLECSEPSNQTSSDFPYFFTEDGQLCHRDTMKPYQFLFKLNDVHGTVREHLTLCHCITQHVCSLLENKLKLVKVHLDKRTQSDDYSLGFVYMSPGALNHNGTLMVLIQDKGTVRCGVWSWRAVAHEGLDRGSQIPYVRCALEESCVRTVLTIQHVCFYRPQHVIQRQTTQASLLELI
;
A
#
# COMPACT_ATOMS: atom_id res chain seq x y z
N MET A 1 4.20 -13.13 14.52
CA MET A 1 4.34 -13.77 13.20
C MET A 1 4.48 -12.68 12.16
N MET A 2 5.63 -12.60 11.50
CA MET A 2 5.80 -11.76 10.30
C MET A 2 5.01 -12.43 9.17
N LEU A 3 4.06 -11.70 8.58
CA LEU A 3 3.41 -12.11 7.35
C LEU A 3 4.42 -11.84 6.23
N GLU A 4 5.10 -12.87 5.74
CA GLU A 4 5.79 -12.77 4.47
C GLU A 4 4.77 -12.45 3.38
N CYS A 5 5.08 -11.41 2.61
CA CYS A 5 4.23 -10.88 1.57
C CYS A 5 4.76 -11.42 0.25
N SER A 6 4.23 -12.56 -0.18
CA SER A 6 4.47 -13.07 -1.52
C SER A 6 3.90 -12.11 -2.57
N GLU A 7 4.59 -11.96 -3.70
CA GLU A 7 4.08 -11.27 -4.89
C GLU A 7 2.67 -11.78 -5.24
N PRO A 8 1.77 -10.92 -5.75
CA PRO A 8 0.41 -11.32 -6.06
C PRO A 8 0.43 -12.37 -7.18
N SER A 9 0.18 -13.63 -6.83
CA SER A 9 -0.23 -14.63 -7.80
C SER A 9 -1.53 -14.15 -8.47
N ASN A 10 -1.62 -14.25 -9.80
CA ASN A 10 -2.79 -13.90 -10.64
C ASN A 10 -4.07 -14.72 -10.35
N GLN A 11 -4.26 -15.23 -9.13
CA GLN A 11 -5.51 -15.85 -8.71
C GLN A 11 -6.52 -14.74 -8.49
N THR A 12 -7.45 -14.61 -9.44
CA THR A 12 -8.58 -13.70 -9.33
C THR A 12 -9.31 -13.98 -8.03
N SER A 13 -9.38 -12.94 -7.19
CA SER A 13 -10.29 -12.80 -6.05
C SER A 13 -11.76 -12.79 -6.53
N SER A 14 -12.23 -13.87 -7.16
CA SER A 14 -13.62 -13.97 -7.64
C SER A 14 -14.62 -14.15 -6.48
N ASP A 15 -14.13 -14.55 -5.30
CA ASP A 15 -14.99 -15.03 -4.22
C ASP A 15 -15.27 -13.97 -3.15
N PHE A 16 -14.61 -12.80 -3.20
CA PHE A 16 -14.90 -11.71 -2.27
C PHE A 16 -16.18 -10.98 -2.71
N PRO A 17 -17.23 -10.90 -1.87
CA PRO A 17 -18.57 -10.48 -2.29
C PRO A 17 -18.73 -8.96 -2.46
N TYR A 18 -17.62 -8.20 -2.48
CA TYR A 18 -17.64 -6.75 -2.62
C TYR A 18 -16.91 -6.29 -3.88
N PHE A 19 -17.35 -5.14 -4.40
CA PHE A 19 -16.74 -4.48 -5.54
C PHE A 19 -16.75 -2.96 -5.33
N PHE A 20 -15.90 -2.26 -6.08
CA PHE A 20 -15.89 -0.80 -6.10
C PHE A 20 -16.86 -0.27 -7.15
N THR A 21 -17.70 0.67 -6.75
CA THR A 21 -18.56 1.44 -7.67
C THR A 21 -17.74 2.42 -8.50
N GLU A 22 -18.36 3.06 -9.49
CA GLU A 22 -17.70 4.10 -10.30
C GLU A 22 -17.22 5.28 -9.44
N ASP A 23 -17.99 5.66 -8.42
CA ASP A 23 -17.65 6.70 -7.44
C ASP A 23 -16.60 6.23 -6.40
N GLY A 24 -16.07 5.01 -6.56
CA GLY A 24 -15.01 4.47 -5.70
C GLY A 24 -15.45 4.04 -4.31
N GLN A 25 -16.75 3.80 -4.08
CA GLN A 25 -17.28 3.24 -2.85
C GLN A 25 -17.27 1.70 -2.89
N LEU A 26 -16.97 1.06 -1.76
CA LEU A 26 -16.95 -0.41 -1.66
C LEU A 26 -18.32 -0.93 -1.26
N CYS A 27 -18.99 -1.65 -2.17
CA CYS A 27 -20.35 -2.15 -1.97
C CYS A 27 -20.45 -3.66 -2.18
N HIS A 28 -21.37 -4.30 -1.46
CA HIS A 28 -21.68 -5.72 -1.64
C HIS A 28 -22.33 -5.93 -3.01
N ARG A 29 -21.91 -6.97 -3.73
CA ARG A 29 -22.35 -7.27 -5.10
C ARG A 29 -23.87 -7.41 -5.22
N ASP A 30 -24.48 -8.20 -4.34
CA ASP A 30 -25.91 -8.50 -4.44
C ASP A 30 -26.81 -7.43 -3.79
N THR A 31 -26.42 -6.92 -2.61
CA THR A 31 -27.27 -6.00 -1.83
C THR A 31 -27.03 -4.53 -2.15
N MET A 32 -25.95 -4.20 -2.86
CA MET A 32 -25.49 -2.84 -3.15
C MET A 32 -25.21 -1.97 -1.90
N LYS A 33 -25.25 -2.56 -0.69
CA LYS A 33 -24.97 -1.85 0.55
C LYS A 33 -23.46 -1.62 0.73
N PRO A 34 -23.05 -0.50 1.34
CA PRO A 34 -21.64 -0.24 1.62
C PRO A 34 -21.07 -1.26 2.61
N TYR A 35 -19.76 -1.50 2.52
CA TYR A 35 -19.06 -2.37 3.45
C TYR A 35 -19.23 -1.88 4.90
N GLN A 36 -19.52 -2.82 5.81
CA GLN A 36 -19.66 -2.53 7.24
C GLN A 36 -18.68 -3.40 8.03
N PHE A 37 -17.92 -2.74 8.91
CA PHE A 37 -17.02 -3.43 9.82
C PHE A 37 -17.81 -4.16 10.90
N LEU A 38 -17.90 -5.48 10.79
CA LEU A 38 -18.47 -6.33 11.82
C LEU A 38 -17.37 -7.10 12.54
N PHE A 39 -17.21 -6.86 13.84
CA PHE A 39 -16.31 -7.65 14.67
C PHE A 39 -17.07 -8.79 15.33
N LYS A 40 -16.77 -10.03 14.96
CA LYS A 40 -17.41 -11.22 15.53
C LYS A 40 -16.60 -11.70 16.73
N LEU A 41 -17.03 -11.35 17.95
CA LEU A 41 -16.37 -11.79 19.19
C LEU A 41 -16.25 -13.32 19.28
N ASN A 42 -17.25 -14.04 18.76
CA ASN A 42 -17.29 -15.50 18.76
C ASN A 42 -16.43 -16.12 17.64
N ASP A 43 -15.89 -15.31 16.72
CA ASP A 43 -15.03 -15.76 15.61
C ASP A 43 -14.00 -14.68 15.23
N VAL A 44 -13.06 -14.45 16.14
CA VAL A 44 -11.98 -13.48 15.95
C VAL A 44 -11.09 -13.87 14.77
N HIS A 45 -10.80 -15.16 14.60
CA HIS A 45 -9.96 -15.64 13.50
C HIS A 45 -10.61 -15.46 12.13
N GLY A 46 -11.91 -15.73 12.00
CA GLY A 46 -12.66 -15.44 10.79
C GLY A 46 -12.69 -13.95 10.47
N THR A 47 -12.90 -13.10 11.49
CA THR A 47 -12.85 -11.63 11.33
C THR A 47 -11.49 -11.15 10.81
N VAL A 48 -10.39 -11.68 11.37
CA VAL A 48 -9.03 -11.36 10.91
C VAL A 48 -8.81 -11.82 9.47
N ARG A 49 -9.24 -13.04 9.12
CA ARG A 49 -9.13 -13.57 7.75
C ARG A 49 -9.88 -12.70 6.75
N GLU A 50 -11.11 -12.32 7.07
CA GLU A 50 -11.93 -11.43 6.24
C GLU A 50 -11.23 -10.10 5.98
N HIS A 51 -10.68 -9.46 7.03
CA HIS A 51 -9.93 -8.22 6.88
C HIS A 51 -8.66 -8.37 6.03
N LEU A 52 -7.95 -9.49 6.14
CA LEU A 52 -6.78 -9.77 5.30
C LEU A 52 -7.17 -9.93 3.83
N THR A 53 -8.24 -10.68 3.55
CA THR A 53 -8.80 -10.83 2.20
C THR A 53 -9.22 -9.47 1.64
N LEU A 54 -9.94 -8.67 2.42
CA LEU A 54 -10.37 -7.32 2.02
C LEU A 54 -9.17 -6.43 1.70
N CYS A 55 -8.14 -6.40 2.56
CA CYS A 55 -6.91 -5.64 2.34
C CYS A 55 -6.24 -6.05 1.02
N HIS A 56 -6.18 -7.35 0.73
CA HIS A 56 -5.65 -7.85 -0.54
C HIS A 56 -6.48 -7.40 -1.75
N CYS A 57 -7.81 -7.51 -1.70
CA CYS A 57 -8.71 -7.08 -2.76
C CYS A 57 -8.57 -5.59 -3.07
N ILE A 58 -8.53 -4.75 -2.02
CA ILE A 58 -8.34 -3.31 -2.16
C ILE A 58 -7.01 -3.01 -2.86
N THR A 59 -5.95 -3.69 -2.44
CA THR A 59 -4.61 -3.52 -3.01
C THR A 59 -4.62 -3.85 -4.51
N GLN A 60 -5.16 -5.01 -4.89
CA GLN A 60 -5.26 -5.43 -6.29
C GLN A 60 -6.09 -4.43 -7.11
N HIS A 61 -7.20 -3.93 -6.55
CA HIS A 61 -8.03 -2.96 -7.23
C HIS A 61 -7.30 -1.64 -7.48
N VAL A 62 -6.60 -1.10 -6.48
CA VAL A 62 -5.82 0.14 -6.63
C VAL A 62 -4.71 -0.03 -7.67
N CYS A 63 -3.95 -1.13 -7.64
CA CYS A 63 -2.95 -1.42 -8.67
C CYS A 63 -3.58 -1.49 -10.07
N SER A 64 -4.71 -2.19 -10.20
CA SER A 64 -5.45 -2.28 -11.47
C SER A 64 -5.93 -0.91 -11.97
N LEU A 65 -6.39 -0.02 -11.08
CA LEU A 65 -6.75 1.35 -11.46
C LEU A 65 -5.56 2.14 -11.99
N LEU A 66 -4.40 2.03 -11.34
CA LEU A 66 -3.18 2.72 -11.77
C LEU A 66 -2.74 2.27 -13.17
N GLU A 67 -2.77 0.97 -13.44
CA GLU A 67 -2.37 0.38 -14.73
C GLU A 67 -3.42 0.61 -15.82
N ASN A 68 -4.67 0.22 -15.54
CA ASN A 68 -5.69 0.07 -16.56
C ASN A 68 -6.47 1.35 -16.81
N LYS A 69 -6.78 2.13 -15.76
CA LYS A 69 -7.52 3.40 -15.91
C LYS A 69 -6.60 4.60 -16.05
N LEU A 70 -5.58 4.70 -15.19
CA LEU A 70 -4.65 5.84 -15.14
C LEU A 70 -3.42 5.67 -16.03
N LYS A 71 -3.29 4.51 -16.70
CA LYS A 71 -2.26 4.21 -17.72
C LYS A 71 -0.83 4.40 -17.23
N LEU A 72 -0.59 4.21 -15.94
CA LEU A 72 0.75 4.19 -15.39
C LEU A 72 1.44 2.85 -15.69
N VAL A 73 2.76 2.91 -15.86
CA VAL A 73 3.61 1.75 -16.11
C VAL A 73 4.29 1.34 -14.82
N LYS A 74 4.18 0.05 -14.46
CA LYS A 74 4.93 -0.55 -13.36
C LYS A 74 6.39 -0.79 -13.79
N VAL A 75 7.33 -0.16 -13.10
CA VAL A 75 8.77 -0.30 -13.36
C VAL A 75 9.44 -0.88 -12.12
N HIS A 76 10.16 -1.98 -12.28
CA HIS A 76 10.94 -2.59 -11.22
C HIS A 76 12.28 -1.87 -11.08
N LEU A 77 12.74 -1.66 -9.86
CA LEU A 77 14.02 -1.02 -9.60
C LEU A 77 15.15 -2.06 -9.75
N ASP A 78 16.25 -1.68 -10.41
CA ASP A 78 17.38 -2.58 -10.70
C ASP A 78 18.33 -2.78 -9.52
N LYS A 79 18.88 -4.01 -9.38
CA LYS A 79 19.81 -4.40 -8.29
C LYS A 79 21.03 -3.48 -8.26
N ARG A 80 21.17 -2.70 -7.18
CA ARG A 80 22.33 -1.82 -6.98
C ARG A 80 23.63 -2.61 -6.73
N THR A 81 23.53 -3.87 -6.26
CA THR A 81 24.67 -4.76 -5.97
C THR A 81 24.25 -6.23 -5.97
N GLN A 82 25.14 -7.14 -6.41
CA GLN A 82 24.88 -8.60 -6.52
C GLN A 82 24.70 -9.31 -5.17
N SER A 83 24.93 -8.64 -4.04
CA SER A 83 24.94 -9.22 -2.69
C SER A 83 23.58 -9.27 -1.98
N ASP A 84 22.55 -8.62 -2.54
CA ASP A 84 21.29 -8.44 -1.82
C ASP A 84 20.22 -9.39 -2.39
N ASP A 85 19.83 -10.36 -1.56
CA ASP A 85 18.88 -11.44 -1.88
C ASP A 85 17.41 -10.98 -1.85
N TYR A 86 17.17 -9.67 -1.82
CA TYR A 86 15.83 -9.10 -1.69
C TYR A 86 15.28 -8.62 -3.04
N SER A 87 13.96 -8.74 -3.21
CA SER A 87 13.27 -8.08 -4.31
C SER A 87 13.39 -6.57 -4.12
N LEU A 88 14.03 -5.91 -5.08
CA LEU A 88 13.88 -4.48 -5.18
C LEU A 88 12.44 -4.18 -5.52
N GLY A 89 11.92 -3.16 -4.87
CA GLY A 89 10.54 -2.78 -5.09
C GLY A 89 10.31 -2.20 -6.47
N PHE A 90 9.09 -1.74 -6.68
CA PHE A 90 8.67 -1.15 -7.94
C PHE A 90 8.02 0.20 -7.70
N VAL A 91 7.96 0.96 -8.79
CA VAL A 91 7.29 2.24 -8.86
C VAL A 91 6.27 2.21 -10.00
N TYR A 92 5.18 2.96 -9.87
CA TYR A 92 4.34 3.28 -11.01
C TYR A 92 4.68 4.66 -11.53
N MET A 93 4.86 4.79 -12.83
CA MET A 93 5.16 6.07 -13.46
C MET A 93 4.34 6.32 -14.72
N SER A 94 4.11 7.59 -15.07
CA SER A 94 3.49 7.91 -16.35
C SER A 94 4.41 7.53 -17.52
N PRO A 95 3.86 7.20 -18.71
CA PRO A 95 4.68 6.93 -19.89
C PRO A 95 5.58 8.13 -20.22
N GLY A 96 6.86 7.89 -20.47
CA GLY A 96 7.83 8.97 -20.77
C GLY A 96 8.24 9.81 -19.56
N ALA A 97 7.85 9.40 -18.35
CA ALA A 97 8.16 10.04 -17.08
C ALA A 97 9.59 10.60 -16.95
N LEU A 98 10.58 9.82 -17.35
CA LEU A 98 12.00 10.13 -17.20
C LEU A 98 12.60 10.89 -18.39
N ASN A 99 11.82 11.06 -19.46
CA ASN A 99 12.30 11.59 -20.75
C ASN A 99 11.77 13.01 -21.02
N HIS A 100 10.91 13.55 -20.14
CA HIS A 100 10.28 14.85 -20.29
C HIS A 100 10.91 15.89 -19.35
N ASN A 101 11.24 17.07 -19.89
CA ASN A 101 11.80 18.20 -19.13
C ASN A 101 10.70 19.02 -18.39
N GLY A 102 9.71 18.35 -17.81
CA GLY A 102 8.54 18.98 -17.15
C GLY A 102 8.57 18.90 -15.62
N THR A 103 7.46 19.32 -14.99
CA THR A 103 7.29 19.14 -13.54
C THR A 103 7.04 17.67 -13.23
N LEU A 104 7.83 17.15 -12.29
CA LEU A 104 7.72 15.81 -11.75
C LEU A 104 6.99 15.86 -10.39
N MET A 105 5.87 15.17 -10.28
CA MET A 105 5.22 14.89 -9.01
C MET A 105 5.62 13.51 -8.51
N VAL A 106 6.18 13.46 -7.30
CA VAL A 106 6.54 12.21 -6.64
C VAL A 106 5.64 12.00 -5.44
N LEU A 107 4.88 10.91 -5.44
CA LEU A 107 4.10 10.43 -4.31
C LEU A 107 4.91 9.35 -3.60
N ILE A 108 5.44 9.71 -2.43
CA ILE A 108 6.20 8.80 -1.56
C ILE A 108 5.27 8.38 -0.43
N GLN A 109 4.99 7.09 -0.35
CA GLN A 109 4.26 6.52 0.75
C GLN A 109 5.23 6.11 1.87
N ASP A 110 4.89 6.45 3.12
CA ASP A 110 5.70 6.09 4.29
C ASP A 110 5.68 4.57 4.56
N LYS A 111 6.66 4.09 5.33
CA LYS A 111 6.81 2.72 5.76
C LYS A 111 5.67 2.32 6.70
N GLY A 112 4.82 1.39 6.27
CA GLY A 112 3.73 0.85 7.09
C GLY A 112 3.26 -0.53 6.64
N THR A 113 2.26 -1.07 7.34
CA THR A 113 1.54 -2.30 6.95
C THR A 113 0.58 -2.09 5.78
N VAL A 114 0.43 -0.83 5.33
CA VAL A 114 -0.51 -0.46 4.27
C VAL A 114 0.17 -0.64 2.91
N ARG A 115 -0.53 -1.34 2.02
CA ARG A 115 -0.06 -1.70 0.69
C ARG A 115 -0.22 -0.55 -0.30
N CYS A 116 0.55 -0.62 -1.38
CA CYS A 116 0.46 0.13 -2.64
C CYS A 116 -0.62 1.22 -2.71
N GLY A 117 -0.23 2.48 -2.48
CA GLY A 117 -1.06 3.64 -2.81
C GLY A 117 -2.28 3.86 -1.92
N VAL A 118 -2.45 3.07 -0.87
CA VAL A 118 -3.56 3.18 0.09
C VAL A 118 -3.03 3.81 1.36
N TRP A 119 -3.70 4.83 1.91
CA TRP A 119 -3.31 5.42 3.21
C TRP A 119 -3.81 4.58 4.38
N SER A 120 -5.00 4.00 4.20
CA SER A 120 -5.61 3.07 5.13
C SER A 120 -6.63 2.23 4.39
N TRP A 121 -6.49 0.91 4.41
CA TRP A 121 -7.49 0.01 3.81
C TRP A 121 -8.85 0.17 4.50
N ARG A 122 -8.86 0.57 5.78
CA ARG A 122 -10.11 0.88 6.51
C ARG A 122 -10.77 2.15 5.99
N ALA A 123 -9.98 3.18 5.69
CA ALA A 123 -10.49 4.41 5.08
C ALA A 123 -11.02 4.12 3.67
N VAL A 124 -10.33 3.31 2.86
CA VAL A 124 -10.85 2.90 1.55
C VAL A 124 -12.17 2.14 1.67
N ALA A 125 -12.26 1.19 2.60
CA ALA A 125 -13.47 0.39 2.78
C ALA A 125 -14.67 1.20 3.32
N HIS A 126 -14.42 2.20 4.16
CA HIS A 126 -15.47 3.00 4.81
C HIS A 126 -15.82 4.29 4.08
N GLU A 127 -14.82 4.99 3.54
CA GLU A 127 -14.94 6.33 2.97
C GLU A 127 -14.71 6.35 1.44
N GLY A 128 -14.25 5.25 0.87
CA GLY A 128 -14.00 5.09 -0.56
C GLY A 128 -12.56 5.42 -0.98
N LEU A 129 -12.28 5.16 -2.26
CA LEU A 129 -10.95 5.35 -2.86
C LEU A 129 -10.48 6.80 -2.79
N ASP A 130 -11.39 7.76 -2.93
CA ASP A 130 -11.03 9.18 -2.96
C ASP A 130 -10.50 9.69 -1.60
N ARG A 131 -10.88 9.04 -0.50
CA ARG A 131 -10.46 9.41 0.86
C ARG A 131 -9.50 8.42 1.51
N GLY A 132 -9.28 7.26 0.89
CA GLY A 132 -8.43 6.22 1.43
C GLY A 132 -7.17 5.94 0.61
N SER A 133 -7.00 6.56 -0.57
CA SER A 133 -5.94 6.18 -1.51
C SER A 133 -5.39 7.36 -2.30
N GLN A 134 -4.20 7.19 -2.87
CA GLN A 134 -3.51 8.17 -3.71
C GLN A 134 -4.22 8.47 -5.05
N ILE A 135 -5.26 7.72 -5.41
CA ILE A 135 -5.93 7.80 -6.72
C ILE A 135 -6.34 9.23 -7.10
N PRO A 136 -6.92 10.07 -6.22
CA PRO A 136 -7.29 11.44 -6.58
C PRO A 136 -6.09 12.32 -6.90
N TYR A 137 -4.98 12.13 -6.19
CA TYR A 137 -3.76 12.90 -6.42
C TYR A 137 -3.14 12.53 -7.75
N VAL A 138 -3.08 11.24 -8.07
CA VAL A 138 -2.62 10.77 -9.38
C VAL A 138 -3.54 11.30 -10.48
N ARG A 139 -4.87 11.23 -10.30
CA ARG A 139 -5.85 11.75 -11.27
C ARG A 139 -5.65 13.25 -11.53
N CYS A 140 -5.60 14.05 -10.46
CA CYS A 140 -5.34 15.48 -10.54
C CYS A 140 -4.02 15.78 -11.26
N ALA A 141 -2.94 15.08 -10.91
CA ALA A 141 -1.65 15.27 -11.57
C ALA A 141 -1.65 14.91 -13.07
N LEU A 142 -2.46 13.94 -13.49
CA LEU A 142 -2.58 13.58 -14.91
C LEU A 142 -3.50 14.55 -15.69
N GLU A 143 -4.42 15.22 -15.01
CA GLU A 143 -5.29 16.25 -15.60
C GLU A 143 -4.57 17.61 -15.71
N GLU A 144 -3.67 17.91 -14.77
CA GLU A 144 -2.89 19.15 -14.76
C GLU A 144 -1.82 19.17 -15.86
N SER A 145 -1.98 20.08 -16.83
CA SER A 145 -1.05 20.25 -17.97
C SER A 145 0.41 20.48 -17.58
N CYS A 146 0.66 20.95 -16.35
CA CYS A 146 1.98 21.24 -15.81
C CYS A 146 2.72 20.02 -15.25
N VAL A 147 2.00 18.97 -14.82
CA VAL A 147 2.59 17.76 -14.24
C VAL A 147 2.60 16.66 -15.29
N ARG A 148 3.71 16.56 -16.02
CA ARG A 148 3.86 15.55 -17.08
C ARG A 148 4.30 14.20 -16.55
N THR A 149 4.92 14.21 -15.36
CA THR A 149 5.44 13.01 -14.74
C THR A 149 4.85 12.78 -13.37
N VAL A 150 4.18 11.63 -13.21
CA VAL A 150 3.79 11.09 -11.91
C VAL A 150 4.68 9.91 -11.61
N LEU A 151 5.25 9.86 -10.40
CA LEU A 151 5.98 8.71 -9.87
C LEU A 151 5.37 8.34 -8.51
N THR A 152 4.86 7.13 -8.37
CA THR A 152 4.37 6.61 -7.08
C THR A 152 5.30 5.48 -6.62
N ILE A 153 5.85 5.63 -5.42
CA ILE A 153 6.76 4.65 -4.84
C ILE A 153 5.94 3.75 -3.91
N GLN A 154 5.84 2.46 -4.25
CA GLN A 154 4.83 1.57 -3.64
C GLN A 154 5.42 0.42 -2.84
N HIS A 155 6.65 0.02 -3.15
CA HIS A 155 7.38 -0.92 -2.34
C HIS A 155 8.81 -0.38 -2.22
N VAL A 156 9.21 0.04 -1.03
CA VAL A 156 10.63 0.11 -0.73
C VAL A 156 10.82 -0.64 0.57
N CYS A 157 11.54 -1.76 0.48
CA CYS A 157 12.12 -2.39 1.65
C CYS A 157 13.19 -1.44 2.22
N PHE A 158 12.79 -0.40 2.93
CA PHE A 158 13.73 0.40 3.71
C PHE A 158 14.13 -0.42 4.94
N TYR A 159 15.34 -0.98 4.87
CA TYR A 159 16.01 -1.64 5.99
C TYR A 159 16.08 -0.67 7.18
N ARG A 160 15.62 -1.12 8.36
CA ARG A 160 16.17 -0.60 9.62
C ARG A 160 17.33 -1.53 9.96
N PRO A 161 18.57 -1.05 10.02
CA PRO A 161 19.61 -1.77 10.72
C PRO A 161 19.14 -2.06 12.13
N GLN A 162 18.95 -3.34 12.45
CA GLN A 162 18.99 -3.78 13.84
C GLN A 162 20.45 -3.74 14.29
N HIS A 163 21.01 -2.53 14.45
CA HIS A 163 22.10 -2.39 15.38
C HIS A 163 21.50 -2.47 16.78
N VAL A 164 21.55 -3.69 17.32
CA VAL A 164 21.80 -4.02 18.72
C VAL A 164 21.83 -2.78 19.63
N ILE A 165 20.68 -2.43 20.22
CA ILE A 165 20.69 -1.82 21.55
C ILE A 165 20.64 -3.00 22.51
N GLN A 166 21.83 -3.57 22.78
CA GLN A 166 22.03 -4.27 24.03
C GLN A 166 21.78 -3.22 25.12
N ARG A 167 20.62 -3.28 25.76
CA ARG A 167 20.46 -2.70 27.08
C ARG A 167 21.43 -3.47 27.98
N GLN A 168 22.64 -2.94 28.13
CA GLN A 168 23.45 -3.28 29.29
C GLN A 168 22.67 -2.77 30.49
N THR A 169 21.99 -3.69 31.17
CA THR A 169 21.55 -3.48 32.54
C THR A 169 22.81 -3.49 33.39
N THR A 170 23.54 -2.38 33.41
CA THR A 170 24.63 -2.20 34.36
C THR A 170 23.98 -1.91 35.70
N GLN A 171 24.00 -2.90 36.56
CA GLN A 171 23.65 -2.82 37.97
C GLN A 171 24.63 -1.81 38.63
N ALA A 172 24.22 -0.54 38.68
CA ALA A 172 24.95 0.49 39.41
C ALA A 172 24.47 0.47 40.87
N SER A 173 25.22 -0.23 41.70
CA SER A 173 25.20 -0.08 43.14
C SER A 173 25.45 1.40 43.50
N LEU A 174 24.48 2.05 44.13
CA LEU A 174 24.67 3.33 44.79
C LEU A 174 24.54 3.08 46.30
N LEU A 175 25.69 2.82 46.93
CA LEU A 175 25.90 3.08 48.35
C LEU A 175 26.63 4.42 48.46
N GLU A 176 25.97 5.32 49.18
CA GLU A 176 26.47 6.44 49.99
C GLU A 176 27.30 7.56 49.36
N LEU A 177 26.81 8.81 49.49
CA LEU A 177 27.39 9.78 50.42
C LEU A 177 26.53 11.06 50.53
N ILE A 178 26.35 11.49 51.78
CA ILE A 178 25.68 12.66 52.37
C ILE A 178 24.21 12.44 52.77
#